data_AF-A0A0V0SFZ0-F1
#
_entry.id   AF-A0A0V0SFZ0-F1
#
_cell.length_a   1.000
_cell.length_b   1.000
_cell.length_c   1.000
_cell.angle_alpha   90.00
_cell.angle_beta   90.00
_cell.angle_gamma   90.00
#
_symmetry.space_group_name_H-M   'P 1'
#
loop_
_entity.id
_entity.type
_entity.pdbx_description
1 polymer ?
#
loop_
_entity_poly.entity_id
_entity_poly.type
_entity_poly.pdbx_seq_one_letter_code
_entity_poly.pdbx_strand_id
1 'polypeptide(L)'
;LSLDLSETFNQLVIHDDCAFFPLLRDDSAQEMIESSKKQRKSISLDMKLQVLLCLEAGDWQVDMNASLDLATSTIRTIIKNVDVIKFSAPTTWNFSTAKVTRSRTHLFEQVESRLSVRVTDQTRRCMPLSQMLIMKKAKSIFCHIQEKIRDDSEKFIDSRGWFGRFER
;
A
#
# COMPACT_ATOMS: atom_id res chain seq x y z
N LEU A 1 16.53 -14.13 6.04
CA LEU A 1 16.18 -14.45 4.64
C LEU A 1 15.38 -13.28 4.09
N SER A 2 16.07 -12.20 3.74
CA SER A 2 15.52 -11.05 3.03
C SER A 2 16.13 -11.15 1.65
N LEU A 3 15.32 -11.56 0.66
CA LEU A 3 15.75 -11.56 -0.73
C LEU A 3 15.68 -10.12 -1.22
N ASP A 4 16.86 -9.58 -1.49
CA ASP A 4 17.10 -8.26 -2.04
C ASP A 4 16.48 -8.16 -3.44
N LEU A 5 15.33 -7.49 -3.52
CA LEU A 5 14.60 -7.24 -4.76
C LEU A 5 15.27 -6.14 -5.63
N SER A 6 16.43 -5.60 -5.22
CA SER A 6 17.17 -4.64 -6.07
C SER A 6 17.92 -5.32 -7.22
N GLU A 7 18.16 -6.63 -7.14
CA GLU A 7 19.05 -7.32 -8.08
C GLU A 7 18.33 -7.91 -9.30
N THR A 8 17.00 -8.05 -9.26
CA THR A 8 16.22 -8.57 -10.40
C THR A 8 15.81 -7.49 -11.42
N PHE A 9 15.93 -6.21 -11.10
CA PHE A 9 15.52 -5.14 -12.03
C PHE A 9 16.64 -4.65 -12.96
N ASN A 10 17.91 -4.96 -12.66
CA ASN A 10 19.05 -4.62 -13.51
C ASN A 10 19.28 -5.63 -14.66
N GLN A 11 18.53 -6.73 -14.72
CA GLN A 11 18.70 -7.76 -15.75
C GLN A 11 17.89 -7.51 -17.04
N LEU A 12 17.06 -6.46 -17.11
CA LEU A 12 16.39 -6.04 -18.35
C LEU A 12 17.09 -4.82 -18.96
N VAL A 13 18.43 -4.90 -19.03
CA VAL A 13 19.29 -4.00 -19.81
C VAL A 13 20.14 -4.86 -20.75
N ILE A 14 19.48 -5.45 -21.74
CA ILE A 14 20.05 -6.08 -22.94
C ILE A 14 18.90 -5.94 -23.97
N HIS A 15 19.01 -5.37 -25.16
CA HIS A 15 20.08 -4.84 -26.01
C HIS A 15 19.33 -4.30 -27.24
N ASP A 16 19.47 -3.02 -27.58
CA ASP A 16 19.10 -2.55 -28.92
C ASP A 16 20.19 -1.58 -29.39
N ASP A 17 20.89 -2.04 -30.41
CA ASP A 17 22.11 -1.52 -31.00
C ASP A 17 21.97 -0.06 -31.46
N CYS A 18 22.59 0.86 -30.73
CA CYS A 18 22.92 2.19 -31.21
C CYS A 18 24.19 2.15 -32.07
N ALA A 19 24.15 1.60 -33.29
CA ALA A 19 25.22 1.80 -34.27
C ALA A 19 24.83 1.41 -35.71
N PHE A 20 24.20 2.31 -36.49
CA PHE A 20 24.43 2.42 -37.95
C PHE A 20 23.75 3.67 -38.55
N PHE A 21 24.49 4.78 -38.72
CA PHE A 21 24.69 5.49 -40.00
C PHE A 21 25.37 6.85 -39.77
N PRO A 22 26.64 7.01 -40.17
CA PRO A 22 27.21 8.31 -40.48
C PRO A 22 27.25 8.52 -42.01
N LEU A 23 27.06 9.79 -42.40
CA LEU A 23 27.37 10.42 -43.69
C LEU A 23 26.35 10.25 -44.84
N LEU A 24 25.55 11.29 -45.07
CA LEU A 24 25.72 12.08 -46.29
C LEU A 24 25.37 13.55 -46.04
N ARG A 25 26.34 14.39 -46.35
CA ARG A 25 26.25 15.84 -46.48
C ARG A 25 25.63 16.10 -47.85
N ASP A 26 24.49 16.77 -47.89
CA ASP A 26 24.06 17.54 -49.06
C ASP A 26 23.51 18.89 -48.61
N ASP A 27 24.09 19.94 -49.19
CA ASP A 27 23.76 21.35 -49.03
C ASP A 27 22.33 21.65 -49.52
N SER A 28 21.70 22.66 -48.91
CA SER A 28 20.54 23.42 -49.43
C SER A 28 19.13 22.92 -49.07
N ALA A 29 18.69 23.15 -47.82
CA ALA A 29 17.29 23.43 -47.52
C ALA A 29 17.18 24.22 -46.21
N GLN A 30 17.12 25.54 -46.35
CA GLN A 30 16.95 26.49 -45.25
C GLN A 30 15.44 26.57 -44.94
N GLU A 31 14.92 25.65 -44.13
CA GLU A 31 13.57 25.76 -43.56
C GLU A 31 13.62 26.43 -42.18
N MET A 32 12.86 27.52 -42.06
CA MET A 32 12.56 28.24 -40.83
C MET A 32 11.88 27.32 -39.82
N ILE A 33 12.64 26.78 -38.87
CA ILE A 33 12.06 26.27 -37.62
C ILE A 33 11.99 27.46 -36.66
N GLU A 34 10.87 28.18 -36.71
CA GLU A 34 10.42 29.11 -35.69
C GLU A 34 10.62 28.45 -34.32
N SER A 35 11.60 28.93 -33.56
CA SER A 35 11.92 28.42 -32.23
C SER A 35 10.83 28.83 -31.25
N SER A 36 9.67 28.17 -31.30
CA SER A 36 8.69 28.25 -30.24
C SER A 36 9.30 27.60 -29.00
N LYS A 37 9.76 28.43 -28.06
CA LYS A 37 10.26 27.98 -26.77
C LYS A 37 9.12 27.22 -26.09
N LYS A 38 9.18 25.87 -26.12
CA LYS A 38 8.19 25.02 -25.45
C LYS A 38 8.13 25.44 -23.98
N GLN A 39 7.02 26.03 -23.55
CA GLN A 39 6.83 26.40 -22.15
C GLN A 39 6.84 25.13 -21.31
N ARG A 40 7.60 25.14 -20.20
CA ARG A 40 7.63 24.00 -19.27
C ARG A 40 6.25 23.89 -18.61
N LYS A 41 5.58 22.74 -18.79
CA LYS A 41 4.39 22.39 -18.03
C LYS A 41 4.83 22.01 -16.60
N SER A 42 4.29 22.69 -15.61
CA SER A 42 4.49 22.32 -14.20
C SER A 42 3.60 21.13 -13.86
N ILE A 43 4.14 20.16 -13.12
CA ILE A 43 3.42 18.94 -12.72
C ILE A 43 3.06 19.07 -11.25
N SER A 44 1.76 18.91 -10.95
CA SER A 44 1.24 18.99 -9.59
C SER A 44 1.76 17.85 -8.71
N LEU A 45 1.75 18.06 -7.39
CA LEU A 45 2.11 17.02 -6.43
C LEU A 45 1.21 15.78 -6.58
N ASP A 46 -0.10 15.98 -6.75
CA ASP A 46 -1.07 14.89 -6.93
C ASP A 46 -0.73 13.98 -8.11
N MET A 47 -0.32 14.57 -9.24
CA MET A 47 0.05 13.80 -10.42
C MET A 47 1.33 12.99 -10.19
N LYS A 48 2.29 13.53 -9.43
CA LYS A 48 3.49 12.78 -9.02
C LYS A 48 3.14 11.61 -8.11
N LEU A 49 2.18 11.81 -7.21
CA LEU A 49 1.72 10.77 -6.29
C LEU A 49 0.96 9.65 -7.02
N GLN A 50 0.16 9.97 -8.04
CA GLN A 50 -0.50 8.98 -8.89
C GLN A 50 0.50 8.08 -9.65
N VAL A 51 1.57 8.67 -10.20
CA VAL A 51 2.65 7.89 -10.84
C VAL A 51 3.27 6.89 -9.85
N LEU A 52 3.47 7.28 -8.58
CA LEU A 52 4.01 6.39 -7.56
C LEU A 52 3.03 5.26 -7.20
N LEU A 53 1.72 5.51 -7.20
CA LEU A 53 0.72 4.46 -6.97
C LEU A 53 0.69 3.44 -8.10
N CYS A 54 0.71 3.87 -9.35
CA CYS A 54 0.80 2.99 -10.52
C CYS A 54 2.09 2.14 -10.47
N LEU A 55 3.19 2.73 -10.02
CA LEU A 55 4.45 1.99 -9.83
C LEU A 55 4.34 0.91 -8.74
N GLU A 56 3.69 1.21 -7.61
CA GLU A 56 3.47 0.23 -6.53
C GLU A 56 2.48 -0.88 -6.95
N ALA A 57 1.52 -0.56 -7.82
CA ALA A 57 0.61 -1.53 -8.43
C ALA A 57 1.28 -2.42 -9.50
N GLY A 58 2.50 -2.08 -9.94
CA GLY A 58 3.26 -2.85 -10.93
C GLY A 58 2.94 -2.50 -12.39
N ASP A 59 2.35 -1.33 -12.65
CA ASP A 59 2.07 -0.87 -14.03
C ASP A 59 3.39 -0.56 -14.78
N TRP A 60 3.40 -0.79 -16.09
CA TRP A 60 4.56 -0.47 -16.93
C TRP A 60 4.60 1.03 -17.25
N GLN A 61 5.80 1.61 -17.40
CA GLN A 61 5.95 3.04 -17.71
C GLN A 61 5.24 3.45 -19.02
N VAL A 62 5.14 2.53 -20.00
CA VAL A 62 4.44 2.77 -21.26
C VAL A 62 2.95 2.98 -21.02
N ASP A 63 2.34 2.17 -20.16
CA ASP A 63 0.92 2.27 -19.78
C ASP A 63 0.66 3.54 -18.96
N MET A 64 1.61 3.94 -18.09
CA MET A 64 1.52 5.19 -17.34
C MET A 64 1.59 6.44 -18.23
N ASN A 65 2.43 6.44 -19.27
CA ASN A 65 2.50 7.57 -20.21
C ASN A 65 1.16 7.74 -20.94
N ALA A 66 0.54 6.64 -21.36
CA ALA A 66 -0.74 6.65 -22.06
C ALA A 66 -1.90 7.04 -21.14
N SER A 67 -1.91 6.58 -19.88
CA SER A 67 -3.00 6.84 -18.94
C SER A 67 -2.95 8.23 -18.31
N LEU A 68 -1.74 8.76 -18.04
CA LEU A 68 -1.55 10.05 -17.38
C LEU A 68 -1.16 11.19 -18.34
N ASP A 69 -1.02 10.90 -19.65
CA ASP A 69 -0.54 11.84 -20.69
C ASP A 69 0.77 12.55 -20.29
N LEU A 70 1.71 11.77 -19.75
CA LEU A 70 3.03 12.26 -19.33
C LEU A 70 4.12 11.78 -20.27
N ALA A 71 5.15 12.59 -20.44
CA ALA A 71 6.35 12.18 -21.17
C ALA A 71 7.16 11.14 -20.37
N THR A 72 7.81 10.21 -21.07
CA THR A 72 8.71 9.21 -20.47
C THR A 72 9.79 9.85 -19.58
N SER A 73 10.35 10.98 -20.02
CA SER A 73 11.36 11.74 -19.26
C SER A 73 10.82 12.28 -17.94
N THR A 74 9.54 12.67 -17.92
CA THR A 74 8.83 13.13 -16.73
C THR A 74 8.66 11.99 -15.72
N ILE A 75 8.13 10.85 -16.16
CA ILE A 75 7.91 9.68 -15.29
C ILE A 75 9.23 9.22 -14.67
N ARG A 76 10.30 9.11 -15.48
CA ARG A 76 11.65 8.78 -14.98
C ARG A 76 12.14 9.75 -13.91
N THR A 77 11.88 11.04 -14.07
CA THR A 77 12.28 12.06 -13.10
C THR A 77 11.47 11.95 -11.81
N ILE A 78 10.19 11.60 -11.88
CA ILE A 78 9.34 11.36 -10.71
C ILE A 78 9.82 10.14 -9.94
N ILE A 79 10.09 9.03 -10.63
CA ILE A 79 10.62 7.80 -10.02
C ILE A 79 11.95 8.07 -9.31
N LYS A 80 12.87 8.83 -9.94
CA LYS A 80 14.15 9.21 -9.32
C LYS A 80 14.02 10.05 -8.05
N ASN A 81 12.94 10.80 -7.91
CA ASN A 81 12.69 11.69 -6.77
C ASN A 81 11.63 11.14 -5.81
N VAL A 82 11.41 9.82 -5.80
CA VAL A 82 10.37 9.16 -5.01
C VAL A 82 10.38 9.55 -3.54
N ASP A 83 11.55 9.59 -2.91
CA ASP A 83 11.66 9.86 -1.47
C ASP A 83 11.25 11.29 -1.12
N VAL A 84 11.67 12.26 -1.94
CA VAL A 84 11.34 13.68 -1.77
C VAL A 84 9.84 13.92 -1.98
N ILE A 85 9.24 13.22 -2.95
CA ILE A 85 7.81 13.31 -3.25
C ILE A 85 6.99 12.66 -2.13
N LYS A 86 7.43 11.52 -1.59
CA LYS A 86 6.79 10.87 -0.44
C LYS A 86 6.85 11.74 0.81
N PHE A 87 7.97 12.40 1.07
CA PHE A 87 8.12 13.30 2.23
C PHE A 87 7.22 14.53 2.16
N SER A 88 6.96 15.03 0.94
CA SER A 88 6.06 16.18 0.72
C SER A 88 4.58 15.81 0.61
N ALA A 89 4.25 14.51 0.66
CA ALA A 89 2.88 14.03 0.55
C ALA A 89 2.04 14.37 1.79
N PRO A 90 0.74 14.68 1.64
CA PRO A 90 -0.16 14.82 2.78
C PRO A 90 -0.24 13.53 3.61
N THR A 91 -0.35 13.63 4.93
CA THR A 91 -0.51 12.47 5.83
C THR A 91 -1.72 11.59 5.49
N THR A 92 -2.70 12.14 4.78
CA THR A 92 -3.90 11.42 4.29
C THR A 92 -3.63 10.54 3.08
N TRP A 93 -2.49 10.71 2.40
CA TRP A 93 -2.14 9.94 1.22
C TRP A 93 -1.52 8.60 1.61
N ASN A 94 -2.31 7.54 1.46
CA ASN A 94 -1.90 6.19 1.75
C ASN A 94 -1.32 5.58 0.46
N PHE A 95 0.00 5.41 0.41
CA PHE A 95 0.66 4.75 -0.74
C PHE A 95 0.31 3.25 -0.82
N SER A 96 -0.01 2.63 0.31
CA SER A 96 -0.37 1.22 0.35
C SER A 96 -1.88 1.01 0.25
N THR A 97 -2.31 0.10 -0.63
CA THR A 97 -3.64 -0.53 -0.65
C THR A 97 -3.90 -1.43 0.57
N ALA A 98 -3.06 -1.40 1.60
CA ALA A 98 -3.29 -2.09 2.85
C ALA A 98 -4.50 -1.48 3.56
N LYS A 99 -5.64 -2.19 3.47
CA LYS A 99 -6.78 -2.04 4.37
C LYS A 99 -6.24 -1.81 5.77
N VAL A 100 -6.51 -0.63 6.34
CA VAL A 100 -6.16 -0.28 7.72
C VAL A 100 -6.93 -1.23 8.63
N THR A 101 -6.35 -2.39 8.86
CA THR A 101 -6.77 -3.30 9.91
C THR A 101 -6.13 -2.69 11.14
N ARG A 102 -6.91 -1.95 11.95
CA ARG A 102 -6.42 -1.54 13.27
C ARG A 102 -5.76 -2.75 13.91
N SER A 103 -4.46 -2.64 14.18
CA SER A 103 -3.68 -3.73 14.77
C SER A 103 -4.41 -4.23 16.00
N ARG A 104 -4.63 -5.55 16.06
CA ARG A 104 -5.22 -6.20 17.22
C ARG A 104 -4.25 -5.98 18.38
N THR A 105 -4.71 -5.42 19.49
CA THR A 105 -3.81 -5.23 20.64
C THR A 105 -3.61 -6.57 21.33
N HIS A 106 -2.49 -6.73 22.02
CA HIS A 106 -2.17 -7.94 22.79
C HIS A 106 -3.27 -8.31 23.80
N LEU A 107 -4.03 -7.33 24.30
CA LEU A 107 -5.15 -7.56 25.19
C LEU A 107 -6.31 -8.28 24.47
N PHE A 108 -6.71 -7.80 23.29
CA PHE A 108 -7.75 -8.45 22.48
C PHE A 108 -7.36 -9.88 22.06
N GLU A 109 -6.09 -10.12 21.73
CA GLU A 109 -5.58 -11.47 21.41
C GLU A 109 -5.71 -12.43 22.60
N GLN A 110 -5.38 -11.98 23.81
CA GLN A 110 -5.55 -12.78 25.03
C GLN A 110 -7.01 -13.12 25.33
N VAL A 111 -7.92 -12.16 25.11
CA VAL A 111 -9.37 -12.41 25.29
C VAL A 111 -9.84 -13.51 24.33
N GLU A 112 -9.44 -13.43 23.07
CA GLU A 112 -9.88 -14.35 22.04
C GLU A 112 -9.28 -15.74 22.18
N SER A 113 -8.00 -15.82 22.54
CA SER A 113 -7.34 -17.09 22.86
C SER A 113 -8.03 -17.84 24.00
N ARG A 114 -8.38 -17.13 25.09
CA ARG A 114 -9.11 -17.75 26.22
C ARG A 114 -10.55 -18.10 25.85
N LEU A 115 -11.18 -17.32 25.00
CA LEU A 115 -12.53 -17.54 24.55
C LEU A 115 -12.63 -18.72 23.58
N SER A 116 -11.69 -18.85 22.64
CA SER A 116 -11.67 -19.92 21.64
C SER A 116 -11.52 -21.30 22.30
N VAL A 117 -10.66 -21.43 23.31
CA VAL A 117 -10.52 -22.66 24.09
C VAL A 117 -11.85 -23.04 24.76
N ARG A 118 -12.56 -22.07 25.33
CA ARG A 118 -13.87 -22.31 25.98
C ARG A 118 -14.95 -22.69 24.98
N VAL A 119 -15.06 -21.97 23.87
CA VAL A 119 -16.03 -22.28 22.82
C VAL A 119 -15.77 -23.69 22.29
N THR A 120 -14.52 -24.04 22.03
CA THR A 120 -14.12 -25.38 21.56
C THR A 120 -14.50 -26.48 22.55
N ASP A 121 -14.25 -26.30 23.85
CA ASP A 121 -14.67 -27.25 24.89
C ASP A 121 -16.19 -27.43 24.95
N GLN A 122 -16.94 -26.33 24.84
CA GLN A 122 -18.41 -26.37 24.86
C GLN A 122 -19.00 -27.00 23.59
N THR A 123 -18.42 -26.74 22.41
CA THR A 123 -18.79 -27.40 21.15
C THR A 123 -18.52 -28.90 21.22
N ARG A 124 -17.39 -29.33 21.79
CA ARG A 124 -17.07 -30.75 22.01
C ARG A 124 -18.08 -31.46 22.92
N ARG A 125 -18.68 -30.72 23.86
CA ARG A 125 -19.73 -31.22 24.77
C ARG A 125 -21.15 -31.10 24.18
N CYS A 126 -21.27 -30.75 22.90
CA CYS A 126 -22.56 -30.53 22.23
C CYS A 126 -23.47 -29.51 22.94
N MET A 127 -22.88 -28.52 23.63
CA MET A 127 -23.64 -27.48 24.31
C MET A 127 -23.87 -26.31 23.34
N PRO A 128 -25.13 -25.91 23.08
CA PRO A 128 -25.41 -24.77 22.22
C PRO A 128 -24.96 -23.47 22.91
N LEU A 129 -24.15 -22.67 22.21
CA LEU A 129 -23.75 -21.35 22.64
C LEU A 129 -24.45 -20.29 21.80
N SER A 130 -25.20 -19.42 22.48
CA SER A 130 -25.74 -18.24 21.82
C SER A 130 -24.66 -17.17 21.68
N GLN A 131 -24.73 -16.39 20.61
CA GLN A 131 -23.86 -15.24 20.36
C GLN A 131 -23.76 -14.32 21.58
N MET A 132 -24.91 -14.02 22.20
CA MET A 132 -24.99 -13.18 23.40
C MET A 132 -24.16 -13.75 24.57
N LEU A 133 -24.17 -15.07 24.76
CA LEU A 133 -23.40 -15.72 25.82
C LEU A 133 -21.89 -15.61 25.58
N ILE A 134 -21.48 -15.80 24.32
CA ILE A 134 -20.08 -15.68 23.90
C ILE A 134 -19.58 -14.25 24.13
N MET A 135 -20.35 -13.25 23.69
CA MET A 135 -20.04 -11.83 23.89
C MET A 135 -19.97 -11.45 25.37
N LYS A 136 -20.92 -11.89 26.19
CA LYS A 136 -20.91 -11.67 27.64
C LYS A 136 -19.68 -12.31 28.30
N LYS A 137 -19.28 -13.50 27.87
CA LYS A 137 -18.07 -14.17 28.36
C LYS A 137 -16.81 -13.44 27.91
N ALA A 138 -16.74 -12.95 26.67
CA ALA A 138 -15.62 -12.17 26.18
C ALA A 138 -15.39 -10.92 27.04
N LYS A 139 -16.47 -10.18 27.32
CA LYS A 139 -16.43 -9.00 28.21
C LYS A 139 -15.96 -9.33 29.61
N SER A 140 -16.44 -10.43 30.19
CA SER A 140 -15.97 -10.90 31.50
C SER A 140 -14.49 -11.27 31.52
N ILE A 141 -13.97 -11.90 30.45
CA ILE A 141 -12.54 -12.20 30.32
C ILE A 141 -11.72 -10.92 30.20
N PHE A 142 -12.20 -9.95 29.42
CA PHE A 142 -11.56 -8.66 29.24
C PHE A 142 -11.43 -7.91 30.57
N CYS A 143 -12.53 -7.73 31.32
CA CYS A 143 -12.49 -7.07 32.63
C CYS A 143 -11.51 -7.75 33.60
N HIS A 144 -11.48 -9.08 33.62
CA HIS A 144 -10.55 -9.84 34.46
C HIS A 144 -9.07 -9.66 34.07
N ILE A 145 -8.78 -9.49 32.78
CA ILE A 145 -7.41 -9.17 32.33
C ILE A 145 -7.06 -7.73 32.71
N GLN A 146 -7.99 -6.81 32.50
CA GLN A 146 -7.83 -5.39 32.77
C GLN A 146 -7.53 -5.12 34.25
N GLU A 147 -8.29 -5.74 35.15
CA GLU A 147 -8.08 -5.67 36.60
C GLU A 147 -6.67 -6.13 37.02
N LYS A 148 -6.10 -7.12 36.32
CA LYS A 148 -4.76 -7.63 36.60
C LYS A 148 -3.64 -6.70 36.12
N ILE A 149 -3.84 -6.05 34.98
CA ILE A 149 -2.85 -5.15 34.37
C ILE A 149 -2.92 -3.76 35.04
N ARG A 150 -4.04 -3.42 35.69
CA ARG A 150 -4.33 -2.07 36.21
C ARG A 150 -4.23 -1.00 35.12
N ASP A 151 -4.63 -1.36 33.91
CA ASP A 151 -4.58 -0.48 32.73
C ASP A 151 -5.99 -0.28 32.17
N ASP A 152 -6.52 0.93 32.33
CA ASP A 152 -7.86 1.30 31.88
C ASP A 152 -7.87 2.00 30.50
N SER A 153 -6.75 1.95 29.77
CA SER A 153 -6.58 2.64 28.49
C SER A 153 -7.47 2.08 27.37
N GLU A 154 -7.66 0.76 27.33
CA GLU A 154 -8.45 0.09 26.30
C GLU A 154 -9.88 -0.19 26.78
N LYS A 155 -10.84 -0.05 25.86
CA LYS A 155 -12.25 -0.36 26.11
C LYS A 155 -12.73 -1.47 25.18
N PHE A 156 -13.20 -2.57 25.76
CA PHE A 156 -13.83 -3.65 25.01
C PHE A 156 -15.27 -3.30 24.66
N ILE A 157 -15.57 -3.34 23.36
CA ILE A 157 -16.94 -3.19 22.86
C ILE A 157 -17.40 -4.58 22.41
N ASP A 158 -18.29 -5.18 23.18
CA ASP A 158 -19.02 -6.39 22.84
C ASP A 158 -20.06 -6.12 21.75
N SER A 159 -19.58 -5.86 20.52
CA SER A 159 -20.44 -5.59 19.35
C SER A 159 -20.64 -6.83 18.48
N ARG A 160 -21.74 -6.85 17.72
CA ARG A 160 -21.97 -7.85 16.65
C ARG A 160 -20.83 -7.89 15.64
N GLY A 161 -20.25 -6.73 15.33
CA GLY A 161 -19.12 -6.62 14.40
C GLY A 161 -17.83 -7.24 14.93
N TRP A 162 -17.58 -7.15 16.25
CA TRP A 162 -16.46 -7.86 16.87
C TRP A 162 -16.67 -9.38 16.81
N PHE A 163 -17.88 -9.86 17.15
CA PHE A 163 -18.19 -11.30 17.07
C PHE A 163 -17.97 -11.86 15.66
N GLY A 164 -18.44 -11.18 14.62
CA GLY A 164 -18.21 -11.61 13.23
C GLY A 164 -16.75 -11.58 12.77
N ARG A 165 -15.85 -10.94 13.53
CA ARG A 165 -14.38 -11.01 13.31
C ARG A 165 -13.71 -12.10 14.13
N PHE A 166 -14.33 -12.51 15.24
CA PHE A 166 -13.88 -13.62 16.08
C PHE A 166 -14.21 -14.98 15.45
N GLU A 167 -15.31 -15.06 14.69
CA GLU A 167 -15.77 -16.29 14.03
C GLU A 167 -15.08 -16.59 12.68
N ARG A 168 -14.39 -15.62 12.07
CA ARG A 168 -13.64 -15.83 10.82
C ARG A 168 -12.33 -16.54 11.08
#